data_AF-A0A369SJN9-F1
#
_entry.id   AF-A0A369SJN9-F1
#
_cell.length_a   1.000
_cell.length_b   1.000
_cell.length_c   1.000
_cell.angle_alpha   90.00
_cell.angle_beta   90.00
_cell.angle_gamma   90.00
#
_symmetry.space_group_name_H-M   'P 1'
#
loop_
_entity.id
_entity.type
_entity.pdbx_description
1 polymer ?
#
loop_
_entity_poly.entity_id
_entity_poly.type
_entity_poly.pdbx_seq_one_letter_code
_entity_poly.pdbx_strand_id
1 'polypeptide(L)'
;MEIIRLLFYLIFLLHAIDHALCSDSTGHWYQDILRPYQKGHHGPTHSHHVIRSLQNKSSFGHDIFESTRTETNLAKPQIKVHEFIDDFYSFFFFENVHIYGRLTVVEDPLRTISVLEPQNTGGCNMSKLSTVADTARKAHCYVAENAGFFNTETGGCYGNIISNGRLVRLTNVQNVNFGIRKNGSIIVGYLTEEEILDKENPFVQLVSGVIWLVRNGKSYVKESMKMESNKHEETGTLKQFIEVKSARTAIGHDRNGNVMLMQIEGQTNARGLNLYDFAKKLIKSGFVNAINLDGGGSSTTAIDGIAVGYPSDHCASNPAFRCARPVSTVICAHHLYCLPQDCNNHGKCVNGKCLCNDKWIGEACDTVNCKHLHNCSGNGVCTLDILNINLKFVLPYLDGCNCNPGWTGLYCEQACPHMSFGLGCNQTCKCQNGAKCDPITGDCSCVQGWTGSICDRECPLGFYGRLCVNKCSCDLPCMCNPVTGECIKQSERCNRLEIQCHTVTGMLQCSVWKLGFFALLGAFIASILSVLYLFLLIKRQPRTKSLRRFKINRTDSEDEDESFLMAQKSHPDNTDDERKSF
;
A
#
# COMPACT_ATOMS: atom_id res chain seq x y z
N MET A 1 66.88 8.75 -30.91
CA MET A 1 65.57 8.42 -31.53
C MET A 1 64.51 8.05 -30.49
N GLU A 2 64.80 7.16 -29.54
CA GLU A 2 63.78 6.68 -28.56
C GLU A 2 63.17 7.77 -27.67
N ILE A 3 63.94 8.79 -27.26
CA ILE A 3 63.43 9.94 -26.48
C ILE A 3 62.25 10.63 -27.20
N ILE A 4 62.24 10.66 -28.54
CA ILE A 4 61.14 11.23 -29.33
C ILE A 4 59.90 10.33 -29.28
N ARG A 5 60.05 9.01 -29.28
CA ARG A 5 58.93 8.06 -29.06
C ARG A 5 58.35 8.20 -27.66
N LEU A 6 59.19 8.37 -26.64
CA LEU A 6 58.75 8.64 -25.26
C LEU A 6 57.97 9.96 -25.16
N LEU A 7 58.44 11.04 -25.79
CA LEU A 7 57.70 12.31 -25.87
C LEU A 7 56.36 12.16 -26.58
N PHE A 8 56.29 11.44 -27.70
CA PHE A 8 55.02 11.17 -28.39
C PHE A 8 54.05 10.34 -27.53
N TYR A 9 54.54 9.32 -26.80
CA TYR A 9 53.72 8.57 -25.84
C TYR A 9 53.23 9.44 -24.68
N LEU A 10 54.06 10.35 -24.17
CA LEU A 10 53.67 11.27 -23.10
C LEU A 10 52.60 12.27 -23.58
N ILE A 11 52.73 12.78 -24.81
CA ILE A 11 51.72 13.67 -25.43
C ILE A 11 50.41 12.90 -25.69
N PHE A 12 50.49 11.64 -26.16
CA PHE A 12 49.31 10.79 -26.33
C PHE A 12 48.62 10.47 -24.99
N LEU A 13 49.38 10.23 -23.92
CA LEU A 13 48.85 10.06 -22.57
C LEU A 13 48.19 11.34 -22.05
N LEU A 14 48.80 12.51 -22.27
CA LEU A 14 48.20 13.80 -21.88
C LEU A 14 46.88 14.07 -22.64
N HIS A 15 46.83 13.81 -23.95
CA HIS A 15 45.58 13.91 -24.73
C HIS A 15 44.55 12.82 -24.38
N ALA A 16 44.99 11.63 -23.93
CA ALA A 16 44.08 10.59 -23.45
C ALA A 16 43.49 10.93 -22.06
N ILE A 17 44.22 11.67 -21.22
CA ILE A 17 43.77 12.13 -19.90
C ILE A 17 42.71 13.25 -20.02
N ASP A 18 42.76 14.09 -21.06
CA ASP A 18 41.66 15.02 -21.39
C ASP A 18 40.34 14.30 -21.73
N HIS A 19 40.38 13.04 -22.15
CA HIS A 19 39.18 12.19 -22.31
C HIS A 19 38.84 11.34 -21.07
N ALA A 20 39.62 11.43 -19.99
CA ALA A 20 39.28 10.84 -18.68
C ALA A 20 38.66 11.87 -17.72
N LEU A 21 38.68 13.16 -18.04
CA LEU A 21 38.05 14.24 -17.27
C LEU A 21 36.58 14.47 -17.65
N CYS A 22 35.80 13.38 -17.72
CA CYS A 22 34.37 13.45 -17.37
C CYS A 22 34.25 13.69 -15.85
N SER A 23 34.64 14.89 -15.42
CA SER A 23 34.33 15.43 -14.10
C SER A 23 32.82 15.36 -13.87
N ASP A 24 32.42 14.96 -12.66
CA ASP A 24 31.02 14.81 -12.22
C ASP A 24 30.34 16.19 -12.05
N SER A 25 30.23 16.87 -13.20
CA SER A 25 29.82 18.25 -13.37
C SER A 25 28.30 18.29 -13.37
N THR A 26 27.76 18.32 -12.16
CA THR A 26 26.34 18.46 -11.81
C THR A 26 25.78 19.84 -12.20
N GLY A 27 25.81 20.18 -13.50
CA GLY A 27 25.51 21.51 -14.03
C GLY A 27 24.62 21.52 -15.28
N HIS A 28 23.40 22.03 -15.13
CA HIS A 28 22.56 22.59 -16.20
C HIS A 28 22.27 21.70 -17.45
N TRP A 29 21.67 20.54 -17.23
CA TRP A 29 21.19 19.62 -18.28
C TRP A 29 19.92 20.05 -19.04
N TYR A 30 19.27 21.15 -18.66
CA TYR A 30 18.07 21.67 -19.32
C TYR A 30 18.38 23.02 -19.99
N GLN A 31 18.03 23.17 -21.26
CA GLN A 31 18.42 24.33 -22.07
C GLN A 31 17.21 25.15 -22.53
N ASP A 32 16.10 24.50 -22.92
CA ASP A 32 14.84 25.18 -23.23
C ASP A 32 13.95 25.29 -21.98
N ILE A 33 14.41 26.09 -21.01
CA ILE A 33 13.73 26.30 -19.73
C ILE A 33 12.70 27.44 -19.85
N LEU A 34 11.41 27.10 -19.73
CA LEU A 34 10.29 28.04 -19.82
C LEU A 34 9.61 28.23 -18.44
N ARG A 35 10.19 29.09 -17.57
CA ARG A 35 9.68 29.30 -16.20
C ARG A 35 8.65 30.44 -16.13
N PRO A 36 7.44 30.23 -15.54
CA PRO A 36 6.47 31.28 -15.28
C PRO A 36 6.81 32.20 -14.08
N TYR A 37 7.73 31.76 -13.21
CA TYR A 37 8.06 32.44 -11.94
C TYR A 37 9.57 32.50 -11.69
N GLN A 38 9.97 33.39 -10.80
CA GLN A 38 11.37 33.53 -10.36
C GLN A 38 11.88 32.25 -9.68
N LYS A 39 13.19 31.97 -9.81
CA LYS A 39 13.84 30.78 -9.25
C LYS A 39 13.57 30.66 -7.74
N GLY A 40 13.13 29.47 -7.30
CA GLY A 40 12.80 29.18 -5.90
C GLY A 40 11.37 29.50 -5.50
N HIS A 41 10.58 30.15 -6.36
CA HIS A 41 9.18 30.50 -6.13
C HIS A 41 8.27 29.90 -7.21
N HIS A 42 7.03 29.57 -6.86
CA HIS A 42 6.03 29.09 -7.81
C HIS A 42 4.62 29.54 -7.40
N GLY A 43 3.94 30.21 -8.32
CA GLY A 43 2.59 30.73 -8.12
C GLY A 43 2.51 32.04 -7.34
N PRO A 44 1.32 32.65 -7.26
CA PRO A 44 1.10 33.86 -6.47
C PRO A 44 1.16 33.59 -4.95
N THR A 45 1.63 34.58 -4.17
CA THR A 45 1.66 34.52 -2.69
C THR A 45 0.35 34.95 -2.03
N HIS A 46 -0.60 35.48 -2.80
CA HIS A 46 -1.83 36.04 -2.27
C HIS A 46 -2.92 34.98 -2.06
N SER A 47 -3.83 35.21 -1.10
CA SER A 47 -4.88 34.25 -0.76
C SER A 47 -6.03 34.23 -1.79
N HIS A 48 -6.77 33.12 -1.81
CA HIS A 48 -7.95 32.89 -2.65
C HIS A 48 -9.00 34.02 -2.62
N HIS A 49 -9.11 34.76 -1.51
CA HIS A 49 -9.99 35.94 -1.42
C HIS A 49 -9.62 37.03 -2.47
N VAL A 50 -8.34 37.17 -2.82
CA VAL A 50 -7.89 38.11 -3.86
C VAL A 50 -8.31 37.62 -5.25
N ILE A 51 -8.25 36.31 -5.53
CA ILE A 51 -8.77 35.70 -6.77
C ILE A 51 -10.27 36.04 -6.92
N ARG A 52 -11.09 35.76 -5.90
CA ARG A 52 -12.53 36.09 -5.89
C ARG A 52 -12.80 37.59 -6.04
N SER A 53 -11.96 38.45 -5.45
CA SER A 53 -12.06 39.91 -5.58
C SER A 53 -11.71 40.44 -6.98
N LEU A 54 -10.80 39.76 -7.70
CA LEU A 54 -10.46 40.04 -9.09
C LEU A 54 -11.51 39.48 -10.06
N GLN A 55 -11.99 38.26 -9.79
CA GLN A 55 -13.06 37.58 -10.54
C GLN A 55 -14.32 38.44 -10.60
N ASN A 56 -14.75 39.00 -9.45
CA ASN A 56 -15.89 39.90 -9.32
C ASN A 56 -15.76 41.22 -10.10
N LYS A 57 -14.59 41.52 -10.68
CA LYS A 57 -14.33 42.69 -11.55
C LYS A 57 -14.10 42.28 -13.01
N SER A 58 -14.20 41.00 -13.33
CA SER A 58 -14.06 40.47 -14.69
C SER A 58 -15.42 40.43 -15.41
N SER A 59 -15.39 40.35 -16.74
CA SER A 59 -16.57 40.17 -17.59
C SER A 59 -17.06 38.72 -17.68
N PHE A 60 -16.54 37.82 -16.84
CA PHE A 60 -16.77 36.37 -16.88
C PHE A 60 -17.58 35.85 -15.67
N GLY A 61 -18.31 36.73 -14.97
CA GLY A 61 -19.15 36.35 -13.83
C GLY A 61 -18.39 36.27 -12.50
N HIS A 62 -19.04 35.69 -11.49
CA HIS A 62 -18.54 35.64 -10.11
C HIS A 62 -17.84 34.32 -9.76
N ASP A 63 -18.11 33.26 -10.53
CA ASP A 63 -17.57 31.93 -10.29
C ASP A 63 -16.07 31.86 -10.59
N ILE A 64 -15.37 31.09 -9.78
CA ILE A 64 -13.90 30.94 -9.76
C ILE A 64 -13.43 29.67 -10.50
N PHE A 65 -14.35 28.76 -10.78
CA PHE A 65 -14.18 27.58 -11.61
C PHE A 65 -15.44 27.39 -12.47
N GLU A 66 -15.27 26.67 -13.58
CA GLU A 66 -16.37 26.14 -14.39
C GLU A 66 -16.54 24.64 -14.11
N SER A 67 -17.75 24.12 -14.26
CA SER A 67 -18.09 22.71 -14.09
C SER A 67 -18.83 22.18 -15.32
N THR A 68 -18.43 21.03 -15.84
CA THR A 68 -19.06 20.38 -17.01
C THR A 68 -19.19 18.89 -16.74
N ARG A 69 -20.36 18.30 -17.01
CA ARG A 69 -20.55 16.85 -16.94
C ARG A 69 -20.15 16.20 -18.26
N THR A 70 -19.51 15.03 -18.16
CA THR A 70 -19.28 14.14 -19.30
C THR A 70 -20.57 13.42 -19.69
N GLU A 71 -20.94 13.39 -20.97
CA GLU A 71 -22.03 12.53 -21.45
C GLU A 71 -21.57 11.07 -21.66
N THR A 72 -21.36 10.34 -20.57
CA THR A 72 -20.87 8.94 -20.59
C THR A 72 -21.95 7.95 -21.01
N ASN A 73 -22.14 7.74 -22.32
CA ASN A 73 -23.11 6.76 -22.85
C ASN A 73 -22.54 5.88 -23.99
N LEU A 74 -21.24 5.55 -23.91
CA LEU A 74 -20.50 4.86 -24.97
C LEU A 74 -20.30 3.37 -24.67
N ALA A 75 -20.63 2.51 -25.64
CA ALA A 75 -20.43 1.07 -25.57
C ALA A 75 -18.94 0.64 -25.66
N LYS A 76 -18.05 1.52 -26.13
CA LYS A 76 -16.59 1.43 -26.02
C LYS A 76 -16.02 2.85 -26.16
N PRO A 77 -15.25 3.38 -25.19
CA PRO A 77 -14.71 4.73 -25.28
C PRO A 77 -13.59 4.81 -26.32
N GLN A 78 -13.49 5.93 -27.04
CA GLN A 78 -12.42 6.18 -28.00
C GLN A 78 -11.38 7.16 -27.45
N ILE A 79 -10.12 6.92 -27.80
CA ILE A 79 -9.03 7.90 -27.71
C ILE A 79 -8.61 8.17 -29.15
N LYS A 80 -8.63 9.43 -29.57
CA LYS A 80 -8.39 9.86 -30.95
C LYS A 80 -7.24 10.86 -30.96
N VAL A 81 -6.14 10.53 -31.65
CA VAL A 81 -5.02 11.45 -31.87
C VAL A 81 -5.13 12.06 -33.26
N HIS A 82 -5.07 13.37 -33.34
CA HIS A 82 -5.02 14.13 -34.59
C HIS A 82 -3.73 14.95 -34.63
N GLU A 83 -2.72 14.48 -35.38
CA GLU A 83 -1.55 15.32 -35.72
C GLU A 83 -1.98 16.44 -36.69
N PHE A 84 -1.40 17.63 -36.56
CA PHE A 84 -1.71 18.75 -37.47
C PHE A 84 -0.49 19.57 -37.81
N ILE A 85 -0.54 20.19 -38.99
CA ILE A 85 0.33 21.30 -39.40
C ILE A 85 -0.61 22.44 -39.81
N ASP A 86 -0.64 23.53 -39.03
CA ASP A 86 -1.41 24.73 -39.34
C ASP A 86 -0.45 25.87 -39.73
N ASP A 87 -0.82 26.64 -40.75
CA ASP A 87 -0.31 27.99 -40.95
C ASP A 87 -1.10 28.95 -40.04
N PHE A 88 -0.44 29.53 -39.04
CA PHE A 88 -1.07 30.36 -38.02
C PHE A 88 -0.54 31.80 -38.07
N TYR A 89 -1.37 32.76 -38.49
CA TYR A 89 -1.00 34.18 -38.40
C TYR A 89 -1.10 34.68 -36.95
N SER A 90 0.06 34.99 -36.36
CA SER A 90 0.15 35.62 -35.04
C SER A 90 -0.13 37.11 -35.17
N PHE A 91 -1.15 37.58 -34.45
CA PHE A 91 -1.46 39.00 -34.34
C PHE A 91 -0.59 39.72 -33.30
N PHE A 92 0.21 38.96 -32.53
CA PHE A 92 1.16 39.50 -31.56
C PHE A 92 2.53 39.78 -32.21
N PHE A 93 2.97 38.90 -33.10
CA PHE A 93 4.26 39.02 -33.82
C PHE A 93 4.12 39.53 -35.27
N PHE A 94 2.89 39.68 -35.78
CA PHE A 94 2.57 40.13 -37.15
C PHE A 94 3.10 39.22 -38.28
N GLU A 95 3.34 37.95 -37.99
CA GLU A 95 3.94 36.95 -38.89
C GLU A 95 3.04 35.71 -39.06
N ASN A 96 3.29 34.93 -40.13
CA ASN A 96 2.80 33.56 -40.23
C ASN A 96 3.76 32.61 -39.50
N VAL A 97 3.23 31.82 -38.57
CA VAL A 97 3.95 30.78 -37.82
C VAL A 97 3.46 29.42 -38.32
N HIS A 98 4.36 28.61 -38.88
CA HIS A 98 4.06 27.20 -39.14
C HIS A 98 4.10 26.44 -37.80
N ILE A 99 2.98 25.86 -37.38
CA ILE A 99 2.89 25.09 -36.14
C ILE A 99 2.60 23.61 -36.44
N TYR A 100 3.48 22.73 -35.99
CA TYR A 100 3.22 21.29 -35.88
C TYR A 100 2.72 20.99 -34.47
N GLY A 101 1.73 20.11 -34.33
CA GLY A 101 1.20 19.72 -33.03
C GLY A 101 0.29 18.51 -33.08
N ARG A 102 -0.28 18.17 -31.92
CA ARG A 102 -1.24 17.07 -31.74
C ARG A 102 -2.44 17.55 -30.96
N LEU A 103 -3.60 17.04 -31.32
CA LEU A 103 -4.84 17.15 -30.55
C LEU A 103 -5.27 15.73 -30.18
N THR A 104 -5.22 15.40 -28.89
CA THR A 104 -5.73 14.14 -28.34
C THR A 104 -7.13 14.39 -27.78
N VAL A 105 -8.14 13.66 -28.27
CA VAL A 105 -9.51 13.71 -27.75
C VAL A 105 -9.82 12.37 -27.07
N VAL A 106 -10.25 12.45 -25.81
CA VAL A 106 -10.50 11.31 -24.92
C VAL A 106 -11.95 11.33 -24.48
N GLU A 107 -12.69 10.34 -24.96
CA GLU A 107 -14.06 10.08 -24.55
C GLU A 107 -14.09 9.30 -23.23
N ASP A 108 -15.16 9.46 -22.44
CA ASP A 108 -15.32 8.81 -21.12
C ASP A 108 -14.13 9.04 -20.13
N PRO A 109 -13.62 10.28 -19.99
CA PRO A 109 -12.41 10.58 -19.23
C PRO A 109 -12.42 10.12 -17.77
N LEU A 110 -13.60 9.94 -17.15
CA LEU A 110 -13.72 9.39 -15.79
C LEU A 110 -13.06 8.01 -15.64
N ARG A 111 -13.01 7.21 -16.72
CA ARG A 111 -12.49 5.84 -16.71
C ARG A 111 -11.23 5.65 -17.57
N THR A 112 -10.84 6.67 -18.34
CA THR A 112 -9.75 6.60 -19.34
C THR A 112 -8.64 7.64 -19.14
N ILE A 113 -8.81 8.62 -18.24
CA ILE A 113 -7.76 9.58 -17.85
C ILE A 113 -7.21 9.26 -16.45
N SER A 114 -5.88 9.15 -16.35
CA SER A 114 -5.13 9.15 -15.10
C SER A 114 -4.13 10.29 -15.04
N VAL A 115 -4.05 11.00 -13.91
CA VAL A 115 -2.87 11.83 -13.56
C VAL A 115 -1.88 10.92 -12.84
N LEU A 116 -0.66 10.81 -13.36
CA LEU A 116 0.39 9.92 -12.87
C LEU A 116 1.54 10.67 -12.20
N GLU A 117 2.13 10.04 -11.19
CA GLU A 117 3.41 10.43 -10.61
C GLU A 117 4.61 9.95 -11.47
N PRO A 118 5.77 10.62 -11.38
CA PRO A 118 6.94 10.29 -12.19
C PRO A 118 7.42 8.86 -11.91
N GLN A 119 7.63 8.08 -12.99
CA GLN A 119 8.07 6.68 -12.98
C GLN A 119 7.08 5.68 -12.33
N ASN A 120 6.69 5.89 -11.08
CA ASN A 120 5.84 5.02 -10.25
C ASN A 120 5.03 5.89 -9.26
N THR A 121 3.98 5.32 -8.65
CA THR A 121 3.37 5.84 -7.39
C THR A 121 4.43 6.18 -6.34
N GLY A 122 4.28 7.34 -5.68
CA GLY A 122 5.22 7.90 -4.71
C GLY A 122 6.36 8.72 -5.33
N GLY A 123 6.46 8.79 -6.66
CA GLY A 123 7.49 9.54 -7.38
C GLY A 123 7.61 11.01 -6.97
N CYS A 124 6.50 11.71 -6.72
CA CYS A 124 6.53 13.11 -6.29
C CYS A 124 7.08 13.29 -4.88
N ASN A 125 6.78 12.36 -3.96
CA ASN A 125 7.34 12.41 -2.60
C ASN A 125 8.86 12.12 -2.60
N MET A 126 9.33 11.31 -3.54
CA MET A 126 10.77 11.08 -3.77
C MET A 126 11.44 12.18 -4.61
N SER A 127 10.70 13.21 -5.06
CA SER A 127 11.16 14.22 -6.03
C SER A 127 11.83 13.62 -7.29
N LYS A 128 11.31 12.47 -7.75
CA LYS A 128 11.78 11.81 -8.98
C LYS A 128 11.35 12.59 -10.22
N LEU A 129 12.12 12.43 -11.28
CA LEU A 129 11.74 12.79 -12.64
C LEU A 129 11.87 11.57 -13.55
N SER A 130 11.05 11.49 -14.59
CA SER A 130 11.08 10.41 -15.58
C SER A 130 10.54 10.88 -16.92
N THR A 131 10.92 10.25 -18.03
CA THR A 131 10.35 10.65 -19.33
C THR A 131 8.86 10.32 -19.37
N VAL A 132 8.10 11.08 -20.18
CA VAL A 132 6.69 10.78 -20.46
C VAL A 132 6.56 9.35 -21.00
N ALA A 133 7.44 8.95 -21.91
CA ALA A 133 7.44 7.63 -22.53
C ALA A 133 7.68 6.48 -21.53
N ASP A 134 8.61 6.61 -20.59
CA ASP A 134 8.89 5.55 -19.60
C ASP A 134 7.80 5.42 -18.55
N THR A 135 7.21 6.55 -18.13
CA THR A 135 6.05 6.57 -17.22
C THR A 135 4.82 5.98 -17.93
N ALA A 136 4.58 6.35 -19.19
CA ALA A 136 3.49 5.84 -20.02
C ALA A 136 3.58 4.32 -20.25
N ARG A 137 4.78 3.82 -20.58
CA ARG A 137 5.02 2.39 -20.84
C ARG A 137 4.76 1.52 -19.60
N LYS A 138 5.07 2.03 -18.41
CA LYS A 138 4.80 1.37 -17.12
C LYS A 138 3.34 1.38 -16.70
N ALA A 139 2.60 2.42 -17.08
CA ALA A 139 1.18 2.58 -16.76
C ALA A 139 0.24 2.10 -17.89
N HIS A 140 0.80 1.50 -18.96
CA HIS A 140 0.07 1.04 -20.13
C HIS A 140 -0.83 2.11 -20.78
N CYS A 141 -0.36 3.37 -20.79
CA CYS A 141 -1.03 4.46 -21.49
C CYS A 141 -0.97 4.26 -23.00
N TYR A 142 -2.10 4.43 -23.68
CA TYR A 142 -2.14 4.45 -25.15
C TYR A 142 -1.58 5.79 -25.67
N VAL A 143 -1.95 6.90 -25.03
CA VAL A 143 -1.37 8.23 -25.27
C VAL A 143 -1.03 8.86 -23.92
N ALA A 144 0.08 9.59 -23.84
CA ALA A 144 0.46 10.34 -22.66
C ALA A 144 1.11 11.67 -23.02
N GLU A 145 0.88 12.70 -22.21
CA GLU A 145 1.48 14.03 -22.36
C GLU A 145 2.04 14.49 -21.00
N ASN A 146 3.09 15.32 -20.99
CA ASN A 146 3.58 15.94 -19.75
C ASN A 146 2.52 16.85 -19.12
N ALA A 147 2.48 16.93 -17.80
CA ALA A 147 1.40 17.59 -17.07
C ALA A 147 1.87 18.80 -16.23
N GLY A 148 1.77 18.71 -14.90
CA GLY A 148 2.03 19.82 -13.99
C GLY A 148 3.50 20.20 -13.89
N PHE A 149 3.75 21.46 -13.54
CA PHE A 149 5.08 22.02 -13.37
C PHE A 149 5.87 21.35 -12.22
N PHE A 150 7.19 21.54 -12.22
CA PHE A 150 8.08 21.04 -11.17
C PHE A 150 9.30 21.93 -10.97
N ASN A 151 9.96 21.75 -9.83
CA ASN A 151 11.26 22.33 -9.58
C ASN A 151 12.31 21.61 -10.43
N THR A 152 12.69 22.20 -11.56
CA THR A 152 13.75 21.68 -12.45
C THR A 152 15.13 21.50 -11.80
N GLU A 153 15.32 21.94 -10.55
CA GLU A 153 16.61 21.86 -9.83
C GLU A 153 16.58 20.81 -8.70
N THR A 154 15.39 20.43 -8.19
CA THR A 154 15.27 19.40 -7.14
C THR A 154 14.37 18.21 -7.53
N GLY A 155 13.69 18.27 -8.67
CA GLY A 155 12.69 17.30 -9.11
C GLY A 155 11.32 17.38 -8.40
N GLY A 156 11.18 18.25 -7.40
CA GLY A 156 9.96 18.35 -6.59
C GLY A 156 8.75 18.84 -7.39
N CYS A 157 7.65 18.07 -7.38
CA CYS A 157 6.40 18.42 -8.05
C CYS A 157 5.75 19.70 -7.48
N TYR A 158 5.15 20.53 -8.33
CA TYR A 158 4.37 21.71 -7.93
C TYR A 158 2.86 21.47 -8.06
N GLY A 159 2.06 22.41 -7.57
CA GLY A 159 0.60 22.39 -7.66
C GLY A 159 -0.10 21.41 -6.72
N ASN A 160 -1.42 21.33 -6.91
CA ASN A 160 -2.30 20.31 -6.35
C ASN A 160 -2.30 19.10 -7.27
N ILE A 161 -2.15 17.90 -6.70
CA ILE A 161 -2.04 16.64 -7.45
C ILE A 161 -2.89 15.58 -6.74
N ILE A 162 -3.89 15.05 -7.46
CA ILE A 162 -4.66 13.87 -7.06
C ILE A 162 -4.52 12.85 -8.19
N SER A 163 -4.09 11.65 -7.83
CA SER A 163 -3.76 10.56 -8.75
C SER A 163 -4.60 9.35 -8.39
N ASN A 164 -5.54 8.98 -9.26
CA ASN A 164 -6.45 7.84 -9.08
C ASN A 164 -7.16 7.84 -7.69
N GLY A 165 -7.68 9.01 -7.29
CA GLY A 165 -8.40 9.23 -6.02
C GLY A 165 -7.52 9.43 -4.79
N ARG A 166 -6.19 9.24 -4.89
CA ARG A 166 -5.26 9.51 -3.79
C ARG A 166 -4.69 10.92 -3.91
N LEU A 167 -4.79 11.69 -2.83
CA LEU A 167 -4.08 12.96 -2.69
C LEU A 167 -2.56 12.71 -2.67
N VAL A 168 -1.87 13.24 -3.68
CA VAL A 168 -0.39 13.18 -3.80
C VAL A 168 0.21 14.46 -3.22
N ARG A 169 -0.38 15.61 -3.55
CA ARG A 169 0.09 16.93 -3.13
C ARG A 169 -1.07 17.90 -2.97
N LEU A 170 -1.02 18.69 -1.91
CA LEU A 170 -1.92 19.80 -1.63
C LEU A 170 -1.10 21.08 -1.46
N THR A 171 -1.60 22.21 -1.94
CA THR A 171 -0.96 23.51 -1.79
C THR A 171 -1.96 24.67 -1.89
N ASN A 172 -1.72 25.70 -1.09
CA ASN A 172 -2.58 26.89 -1.03
C ASN A 172 -2.18 27.96 -2.07
N VAL A 173 -1.29 27.60 -3.00
CA VAL A 173 -0.88 28.42 -4.15
C VAL A 173 -2.03 28.55 -5.15
N GLN A 174 -2.35 29.79 -5.55
CA GLN A 174 -3.53 30.12 -6.34
C GLN A 174 -3.30 30.03 -7.86
N ASN A 175 -2.76 28.91 -8.33
CA ASN A 175 -2.70 28.59 -9.75
C ASN A 175 -3.97 27.86 -10.21
N VAL A 176 -4.22 27.87 -11.53
CA VAL A 176 -5.38 27.20 -12.13
C VAL A 176 -5.24 25.67 -12.08
N ASN A 177 -6.36 24.97 -11.91
CA ASN A 177 -6.44 23.52 -11.78
C ASN A 177 -7.37 22.94 -12.84
N PHE A 178 -7.07 21.71 -13.28
CA PHE A 178 -7.96 20.84 -14.03
C PHE A 178 -8.16 19.56 -13.23
N GLY A 179 -9.40 19.11 -13.05
CA GLY A 179 -9.68 17.85 -12.35
C GLY A 179 -11.00 17.21 -12.74
N ILE A 180 -11.11 15.92 -12.44
CA ILE A 180 -12.29 15.09 -12.66
C ILE A 180 -12.77 14.59 -11.31
N ARG A 181 -14.04 14.82 -10.97
CA ARG A 181 -14.67 14.32 -9.74
C ARG A 181 -15.29 12.93 -9.92
N LYS A 182 -15.51 12.23 -8.81
CA LYS A 182 -16.05 10.85 -8.75
C LYS A 182 -17.34 10.63 -9.54
N ASN A 183 -18.19 11.65 -9.68
CA ASN A 183 -19.41 11.60 -10.50
C ASN A 183 -19.22 11.94 -12.00
N GLY A 184 -17.99 12.11 -12.49
CA GLY A 184 -17.70 12.44 -13.90
C GLY A 184 -17.82 13.92 -14.27
N SER A 185 -17.98 14.84 -13.31
CA SER A 185 -17.87 16.28 -13.58
C SER A 185 -16.41 16.70 -13.70
N ILE A 186 -16.06 17.30 -14.84
CA ILE A 186 -14.82 18.03 -15.07
C ILE A 186 -14.94 19.40 -14.41
N ILE A 187 -13.92 19.79 -13.66
CA ILE A 187 -13.79 21.11 -13.02
C ILE A 187 -12.54 21.80 -13.57
N VAL A 188 -12.66 23.06 -13.95
CA VAL A 188 -11.54 23.89 -14.42
C VAL A 188 -11.57 25.25 -13.73
N GLY A 189 -10.49 25.62 -13.02
CA GLY A 189 -10.38 26.96 -12.42
C GLY A 189 -9.53 27.03 -11.15
N TYR A 190 -9.75 28.09 -10.39
CA TYR A 190 -9.12 28.31 -9.09
C TYR A 190 -9.95 27.66 -7.99
N LEU A 191 -9.29 26.93 -7.09
CA LEU A 191 -9.94 26.10 -6.07
C LEU A 191 -9.35 26.38 -4.69
N THR A 192 -10.22 26.28 -3.68
CA THR A 192 -9.85 26.22 -2.26
C THR A 192 -9.41 24.83 -1.84
N GLU A 193 -8.71 24.76 -0.71
CA GLU A 193 -8.44 23.52 0.02
C GLU A 193 -9.74 22.74 0.35
N GLU A 194 -10.81 23.44 0.73
CA GLU A 194 -12.13 22.83 1.01
C GLU A 194 -12.76 22.20 -0.24
N GLU A 195 -12.74 22.88 -1.38
CA GLU A 195 -13.27 22.36 -2.65
C GLU A 195 -12.44 21.17 -3.17
N ILE A 196 -11.14 21.11 -2.87
CA ILE A 196 -10.24 19.99 -3.22
C ILE A 196 -10.46 18.78 -2.30
N LEU A 197 -10.71 19.01 -1.01
CA LEU A 197 -10.88 17.98 0.03
C LEU A 197 -12.33 17.54 0.27
N ASP A 198 -13.26 17.96 -0.60
CA ASP A 198 -14.66 17.50 -0.63
C ASP A 198 -14.76 15.96 -0.57
N LYS A 199 -15.57 15.47 0.37
CA LYS A 199 -15.75 14.04 0.68
C LYS A 199 -17.00 13.44 0.03
N GLU A 200 -17.95 14.26 -0.42
CA GLU A 200 -19.19 13.80 -1.05
C GLU A 200 -18.96 13.47 -2.53
N ASN A 201 -18.30 14.37 -3.26
CA ASN A 201 -17.94 14.18 -4.66
C ASN A 201 -16.43 14.41 -4.91
N PRO A 202 -15.53 13.63 -4.25
CA PRO A 202 -14.09 13.86 -4.29
C PRO A 202 -13.52 13.84 -5.71
N PHE A 203 -12.43 14.58 -5.90
CA PHE A 203 -11.60 14.45 -7.10
C PHE A 203 -11.00 13.05 -7.20
N VAL A 204 -11.10 12.44 -8.39
CA VAL A 204 -10.39 11.21 -8.75
C VAL A 204 -9.11 11.51 -9.54
N GLN A 205 -9.08 12.62 -10.28
CA GLN A 205 -7.88 13.18 -10.90
C GLN A 205 -7.83 14.68 -10.64
N LEU A 206 -6.66 15.25 -10.36
CA LEU A 206 -6.43 16.69 -10.24
C LEU A 206 -4.99 17.02 -10.61
N VAL A 207 -4.78 18.09 -11.39
CA VAL A 207 -3.45 18.67 -11.66
C VAL A 207 -3.56 20.19 -11.80
N SER A 208 -2.59 20.93 -11.24
CA SER A 208 -2.44 22.37 -11.49
C SER A 208 -1.60 22.66 -12.73
N GLY A 209 -2.05 23.63 -13.52
CA GLY A 209 -1.27 24.29 -14.56
C GLY A 209 -0.82 25.68 -14.11
N VAL A 210 -0.51 26.56 -15.07
CA VAL A 210 -0.29 28.00 -14.85
C VAL A 210 -0.87 28.75 -16.04
N ILE A 211 -1.77 29.72 -15.78
CA ILE A 211 -2.66 30.40 -16.75
C ILE A 211 -3.83 29.53 -17.23
N TRP A 212 -5.05 29.98 -16.93
CA TRP A 212 -6.29 29.52 -17.58
C TRP A 212 -6.35 30.17 -18.98
N LEU A 213 -6.19 29.35 -20.04
CA LEU A 213 -6.08 29.85 -21.41
C LEU A 213 -7.45 30.23 -21.99
N VAL A 214 -8.42 29.34 -21.80
CA VAL A 214 -9.76 29.42 -22.38
C VAL A 214 -10.79 29.21 -21.29
N ARG A 215 -11.76 30.11 -21.18
CA ARG A 215 -12.92 30.02 -20.29
C ARG A 215 -14.20 30.26 -21.08
N ASN A 216 -15.14 29.32 -21.00
CA ASN A 216 -16.42 29.33 -21.72
C ASN A 216 -16.30 29.75 -23.20
N GLY A 217 -15.32 29.15 -23.90
CA GLY A 217 -15.04 29.36 -25.33
C GLY A 217 -14.38 30.69 -25.70
N LYS A 218 -13.90 31.47 -24.72
CA LYS A 218 -13.20 32.76 -24.92
C LYS A 218 -11.82 32.71 -24.26
N SER A 219 -10.87 33.51 -24.73
CA SER A 219 -9.56 33.59 -24.08
C SER A 219 -9.67 34.28 -22.72
N TYR A 220 -8.98 33.74 -21.71
CA TYR A 220 -8.99 34.23 -20.32
C TYR A 220 -7.57 34.62 -19.83
N VAL A 221 -6.58 34.63 -20.73
CA VAL A 221 -5.15 34.84 -20.42
C VAL A 221 -4.89 36.16 -19.70
N LYS A 222 -5.63 37.23 -20.01
CA LYS A 222 -5.44 38.56 -19.40
C LYS A 222 -5.98 38.65 -17.98
N GLU A 223 -7.02 37.88 -17.70
CA GLU A 223 -7.66 37.75 -16.40
C GLU A 223 -6.80 36.85 -15.50
N SER A 224 -6.40 35.67 -16.01
CA SER A 224 -5.44 34.79 -15.34
C SER A 224 -4.10 35.44 -15.05
N MET A 225 -3.56 36.27 -15.96
CA MET A 225 -2.34 37.03 -15.67
C MET A 225 -2.47 37.86 -14.40
N LYS A 226 -3.63 38.48 -14.13
CA LYS A 226 -3.87 39.28 -12.92
C LYS A 226 -4.07 38.42 -11.67
N MET A 227 -4.64 37.24 -11.84
CA MET A 227 -4.92 36.27 -10.77
C MET A 227 -3.68 35.48 -10.35
N GLU A 228 -2.77 35.18 -11.29
CA GLU A 228 -1.60 34.32 -11.06
C GLU A 228 -0.29 35.12 -10.91
N SER A 229 -0.35 36.46 -10.96
CA SER A 229 0.75 37.39 -10.64
C SER A 229 0.74 37.86 -9.18
N ASN A 230 1.91 38.28 -8.69
CA ASN A 230 2.01 39.10 -7.49
C ASN A 230 1.78 40.59 -7.82
N LYS A 231 1.24 41.37 -6.88
CA LYS A 231 0.80 42.78 -7.06
C LYS A 231 1.89 43.80 -7.46
N HIS A 232 3.14 43.37 -7.61
CA HIS A 232 4.28 44.21 -7.98
C HIS A 232 4.96 43.77 -9.30
N GLU A 233 4.42 42.76 -9.99
CA GLU A 233 5.03 42.14 -11.19
C GLU A 233 4.27 42.42 -12.50
N GLU A 234 3.64 43.60 -12.68
CA GLU A 234 2.96 43.97 -13.94
C GLU A 234 3.89 44.04 -15.18
N THR A 235 5.22 43.97 -14.96
CA THR A 235 6.27 43.82 -15.97
C THR A 235 7.16 42.57 -15.77
N GLY A 236 6.76 41.64 -14.87
CA GLY A 236 7.62 40.57 -14.36
C GLY A 236 7.66 39.27 -15.17
N THR A 237 8.26 38.23 -14.58
CA THR A 237 8.57 36.94 -15.23
C THR A 237 7.36 36.23 -15.86
N LEU A 238 6.19 36.27 -15.19
CA LEU A 238 4.98 35.65 -15.72
C LEU A 238 4.51 36.30 -17.04
N LYS A 239 4.72 37.62 -17.21
CA LYS A 239 4.42 38.31 -18.47
C LYS A 239 5.30 37.81 -19.61
N GLN A 240 6.61 37.69 -19.38
CA GLN A 240 7.54 37.13 -20.36
C GLN A 240 7.15 35.69 -20.73
N PHE A 241 6.77 34.86 -19.75
CA PHE A 241 6.28 33.50 -19.97
C PHE A 241 4.98 33.43 -20.79
N ILE A 242 4.07 34.39 -20.62
CA ILE A 242 2.84 34.51 -21.42
C ILE A 242 3.16 34.92 -22.86
N GLU A 243 4.03 35.91 -23.05
CA GLU A 243 4.24 36.61 -24.33
C GLU A 243 5.27 35.92 -25.26
N VAL A 244 6.16 35.07 -24.74
CA VAL A 244 7.21 34.40 -25.53
C VAL A 244 6.69 33.24 -26.39
N LYS A 245 7.20 33.07 -27.62
CA LYS A 245 7.01 31.83 -28.42
C LYS A 245 7.74 30.68 -27.73
N SER A 246 7.09 29.53 -27.55
CA SER A 246 7.74 28.27 -27.16
C SER A 246 6.89 27.05 -27.51
N ALA A 247 7.39 25.85 -27.22
CA ALA A 247 6.56 24.64 -27.16
C ALA A 247 5.56 24.74 -25.99
N ARG A 248 4.32 24.30 -26.19
CA ARG A 248 3.22 24.45 -25.21
C ARG A 248 2.38 23.18 -25.14
N THR A 249 1.87 22.86 -23.95
CA THR A 249 0.83 21.84 -23.75
C THR A 249 -0.37 22.40 -22.98
N ALA A 250 -1.54 21.81 -23.18
CA ALA A 250 -2.77 22.20 -22.48
C ALA A 250 -3.71 21.00 -22.28
N ILE A 251 -4.45 21.02 -21.16
CA ILE A 251 -5.60 20.13 -20.90
C ILE A 251 -6.87 20.95 -20.79
N GLY A 252 -7.98 20.41 -21.31
CA GLY A 252 -9.29 21.02 -21.27
C GLY A 252 -10.38 20.05 -21.70
N HIS A 253 -11.52 20.58 -22.16
CA HIS A 253 -12.64 19.77 -22.64
C HIS A 253 -13.44 20.44 -23.76
N ASP A 254 -14.17 19.62 -24.53
CA ASP A 254 -15.14 20.06 -25.54
C ASP A 254 -16.53 20.36 -24.91
N ARG A 255 -17.54 20.63 -25.76
CA ARG A 255 -18.92 20.89 -25.31
C ARG A 255 -19.68 19.66 -24.80
N ASN A 256 -19.18 18.46 -25.05
CA ASN A 256 -19.79 17.18 -24.68
C ASN A 256 -19.16 16.61 -23.39
N GLY A 257 -18.11 17.27 -22.87
CA GLY A 257 -17.33 16.83 -21.73
C GLY A 257 -16.26 15.78 -22.07
N ASN A 258 -15.90 15.61 -23.36
CA ASN A 258 -14.70 14.85 -23.71
C ASN A 258 -13.46 15.63 -23.31
N VAL A 259 -12.45 14.97 -22.72
CA VAL A 259 -11.18 15.61 -22.41
C VAL A 259 -10.38 15.82 -23.69
N MET A 260 -9.76 16.99 -23.79
CA MET A 260 -8.90 17.38 -24.90
C MET A 260 -7.52 17.72 -24.36
N LEU A 261 -6.49 17.13 -24.94
CA LEU A 261 -5.09 17.48 -24.74
C LEU A 261 -4.56 18.09 -26.03
N MET A 262 -3.71 19.12 -25.94
CA MET A 262 -3.03 19.67 -27.12
C MET A 262 -1.59 20.01 -26.82
N GLN A 263 -0.67 19.39 -27.57
CA GLN A 263 0.73 19.78 -27.67
C GLN A 263 0.98 20.57 -28.96
N ILE A 264 1.78 21.63 -28.88
CA ILE A 264 2.38 22.33 -30.01
C ILE A 264 3.89 22.36 -29.84
N GLU A 265 4.61 21.88 -30.84
CA GLU A 265 6.07 21.84 -30.84
C GLU A 265 6.65 23.26 -30.98
N GLY A 266 7.83 23.49 -30.43
CA GLY A 266 8.44 24.81 -30.44
C GLY A 266 9.86 24.82 -29.88
N GLN A 267 10.30 26.01 -29.45
CA GLN A 267 11.52 26.26 -28.68
C GLN A 267 11.49 27.72 -28.22
N THR A 268 11.83 28.01 -26.95
CA THR A 268 11.63 29.34 -26.37
C THR A 268 12.40 30.43 -27.12
N ASN A 269 11.73 31.54 -27.40
CA ASN A 269 12.16 32.66 -28.25
C ASN A 269 12.32 32.36 -29.76
N ALA A 270 12.06 31.13 -30.22
CA ALA A 270 12.35 30.73 -31.61
C ALA A 270 11.14 30.15 -32.37
N ARG A 271 10.43 29.17 -31.80
CA ARG A 271 9.38 28.39 -32.49
C ARG A 271 8.20 28.09 -31.56
N GLY A 272 7.04 27.77 -32.14
CA GLY A 272 5.79 27.54 -31.41
C GLY A 272 5.07 28.85 -31.06
N LEU A 273 4.21 28.85 -30.04
CA LEU A 273 3.29 29.95 -29.76
C LEU A 273 3.50 30.60 -28.38
N ASN A 274 3.05 31.85 -28.28
CA ASN A 274 2.75 32.51 -27.01
C ASN A 274 1.36 32.06 -26.50
N LEU A 275 0.99 32.40 -25.27
CA LEU A 275 -0.26 31.92 -24.67
C LEU A 275 -1.52 32.59 -25.24
N TYR A 276 -1.44 33.80 -25.79
CA TYR A 276 -2.59 34.45 -26.46
C TYR A 276 -2.94 33.73 -27.78
N ASP A 277 -1.92 33.46 -28.60
CA ASP A 277 -2.06 32.75 -29.86
C ASP A 277 -2.42 31.26 -29.63
N PHE A 278 -1.87 30.62 -28.59
CA PHE A 278 -2.22 29.26 -28.20
C PHE A 278 -3.69 29.16 -27.74
N ALA A 279 -4.16 30.08 -26.88
CA ALA A 279 -5.57 30.14 -26.50
C ALA A 279 -6.50 30.29 -27.71
N LYS A 280 -6.10 31.07 -28.72
CA LYS A 280 -6.83 31.22 -29.98
C LYS A 280 -6.85 29.93 -30.81
N LYS A 281 -5.76 29.16 -30.87
CA LYS A 281 -5.71 27.82 -31.51
C LYS A 281 -6.60 26.82 -30.77
N LEU A 282 -6.60 26.80 -29.44
CA LEU A 282 -7.48 25.94 -28.62
C LEU A 282 -8.97 26.25 -28.88
N ILE A 283 -9.35 27.53 -28.91
CA ILE A 283 -10.73 27.95 -29.23
C ILE A 283 -11.13 27.53 -30.66
N LYS A 284 -10.24 27.73 -31.66
CA LYS A 284 -10.46 27.26 -33.04
C LYS A 284 -10.63 25.73 -33.10
N SER A 285 -9.97 24.99 -32.21
CA SER A 285 -10.05 23.53 -32.10
C SER A 285 -11.19 23.02 -31.21
N GLY A 286 -12.05 23.89 -30.65
CA GLY A 286 -13.30 23.50 -29.97
C GLY A 286 -13.25 23.43 -28.44
N PHE A 287 -12.14 23.79 -27.80
CA PHE A 287 -12.03 23.81 -26.34
C PHE A 287 -13.02 24.81 -25.71
N VAL A 288 -13.76 24.37 -24.69
CA VAL A 288 -14.67 25.21 -23.89
C VAL A 288 -13.95 25.81 -22.71
N ASN A 289 -13.27 24.98 -21.91
CA ASN A 289 -12.33 25.42 -20.89
C ASN A 289 -10.99 24.70 -21.09
N ALA A 290 -9.87 25.40 -20.89
CA ALA A 290 -8.52 24.87 -21.07
C ALA A 290 -7.48 25.59 -20.21
N ILE A 291 -6.53 24.86 -19.62
CA ILE A 291 -5.40 25.40 -18.85
C ILE A 291 -4.07 25.12 -19.55
N ASN A 292 -3.09 26.01 -19.39
CA ASN A 292 -1.72 25.75 -19.84
C ASN A 292 -0.98 24.87 -18.82
N LEU A 293 -0.30 23.83 -19.33
CA LEU A 293 0.55 22.90 -18.59
C LEU A 293 2.04 23.24 -18.81
N ASP A 294 2.97 22.37 -18.37
CA ASP A 294 4.41 22.64 -18.52
C ASP A 294 4.88 22.59 -20.00
N GLY A 295 5.87 23.43 -20.36
CA GLY A 295 6.23 23.71 -21.74
C GLY A 295 7.74 23.81 -21.99
N GLY A 296 8.12 24.39 -23.13
CA GLY A 296 9.50 24.36 -23.61
C GLY A 296 10.00 22.91 -23.72
N GLY A 297 11.19 22.63 -23.21
CA GLY A 297 11.77 21.28 -23.26
C GLY A 297 11.02 20.20 -22.47
N SER A 298 10.07 20.58 -21.60
CA SER A 298 9.19 19.61 -20.93
C SER A 298 8.11 19.06 -21.86
N SER A 299 7.79 19.77 -22.95
CA SER A 299 6.74 19.40 -23.91
C SER A 299 7.08 18.06 -24.58
N THR A 300 6.29 17.02 -24.30
CA THR A 300 6.49 15.68 -24.87
C THR A 300 5.19 14.89 -24.87
N THR A 301 4.82 14.35 -26.03
CA THR A 301 3.79 13.33 -26.20
C THR A 301 4.48 11.97 -26.26
N ALA A 302 3.84 10.93 -25.74
CA ALA A 302 4.17 9.54 -26.02
C ALA A 302 2.92 8.78 -26.50
N ILE A 303 3.10 7.87 -27.45
CA ILE A 303 2.07 6.95 -27.93
C ILE A 303 2.63 5.53 -27.78
N ASP A 304 1.85 4.62 -27.19
CA ASP A 304 2.25 3.24 -26.87
C ASP A 304 3.61 3.13 -26.13
N GLY A 305 3.91 4.10 -25.26
CA GLY A 305 5.16 4.16 -24.49
C GLY A 305 6.42 4.58 -25.29
N ILE A 306 6.24 5.12 -26.49
CA ILE A 306 7.28 5.69 -27.37
C ILE A 306 7.08 7.21 -27.45
N ALA A 307 8.13 8.01 -27.24
CA ALA A 307 8.04 9.47 -27.39
C ALA A 307 7.86 9.86 -28.87
N VAL A 308 6.94 10.76 -29.16
CA VAL A 308 6.62 11.24 -30.52
C VAL A 308 6.67 12.77 -30.58
N GLY A 309 7.09 13.31 -31.73
CA GLY A 309 7.25 14.75 -31.91
C GLY A 309 8.71 15.22 -31.88
N TYR A 310 8.90 16.51 -31.58
CA TYR A 310 10.20 17.18 -31.68
C TYR A 310 10.53 18.00 -30.42
N PRO A 311 10.99 17.34 -29.34
CA PRO A 311 11.45 18.00 -28.12
C PRO A 311 12.47 19.10 -28.39
N SER A 312 12.50 20.12 -27.54
CA SER A 312 13.36 21.29 -27.74
C SER A 312 14.66 21.28 -26.93
N ASP A 313 14.78 20.47 -25.87
CA ASP A 313 16.07 20.23 -25.20
C ASP A 313 17.02 19.42 -26.11
N HIS A 314 18.32 19.71 -26.03
CA HIS A 314 19.35 18.95 -26.71
C HIS A 314 19.78 17.71 -25.91
N CYS A 315 20.23 16.66 -26.57
CA CYS A 315 20.72 15.46 -25.91
C CYS A 315 22.08 15.69 -25.22
N ALA A 316 22.18 15.31 -23.95
CA ALA A 316 23.40 15.44 -23.15
C ALA A 316 24.63 14.75 -23.77
N SER A 317 24.43 13.62 -24.47
CA SER A 317 25.49 12.85 -25.14
C SER A 317 25.93 13.43 -26.48
N ASN A 318 25.09 14.23 -27.15
CA ASN A 318 25.41 14.89 -28.41
C ASN A 318 24.43 16.06 -28.67
N PRO A 319 24.87 17.32 -28.52
CA PRO A 319 24.02 18.50 -28.70
C PRO A 319 23.42 18.70 -30.10
N ALA A 320 23.83 17.94 -31.12
CA ALA A 320 23.19 17.98 -32.44
C ALA A 320 21.78 17.34 -32.44
N PHE A 321 21.50 16.44 -31.49
CA PHE A 321 20.22 15.73 -31.37
C PHE A 321 19.32 16.38 -30.30
N ARG A 322 18.00 16.12 -30.41
CA ARG A 322 17.00 16.55 -29.44
C ARG A 322 16.51 15.37 -28.59
N CYS A 323 16.29 15.62 -27.31
CA CYS A 323 15.90 14.60 -26.34
C CYS A 323 14.70 15.07 -25.52
N ALA A 324 13.79 14.14 -25.20
CA ALA A 324 12.67 14.40 -24.29
C ALA A 324 13.16 14.58 -22.85
N ARG A 325 12.67 15.61 -22.15
CA ARG A 325 13.04 15.90 -20.76
C ARG A 325 12.42 14.88 -19.78
N PRO A 326 13.14 14.47 -18.73
CA PRO A 326 12.53 13.85 -17.56
C PRO A 326 11.64 14.87 -16.82
N VAL A 327 10.33 14.60 -16.79
CA VAL A 327 9.31 15.47 -16.17
C VAL A 327 8.78 14.86 -14.87
N SER A 328 7.94 15.62 -14.15
CA SER A 328 7.27 15.18 -12.94
C SER A 328 5.99 14.38 -13.24
N THR A 329 4.85 15.04 -13.38
CA THR A 329 3.55 14.39 -13.60
C THR A 329 3.25 14.23 -15.08
N VAL A 330 2.48 13.18 -15.38
CA VAL A 330 2.08 12.79 -16.73
C VAL A 330 0.56 12.61 -16.76
N ILE A 331 -0.11 13.14 -17.78
CA ILE A 331 -1.50 12.80 -18.08
C ILE A 331 -1.46 11.57 -18.99
N CYS A 332 -2.17 10.53 -18.57
CA CYS A 332 -2.25 9.24 -19.23
C CYS A 332 -3.66 9.03 -19.75
N ALA A 333 -3.81 8.93 -21.08
CA ALA A 333 -5.02 8.45 -21.72
C ALA A 333 -4.86 6.95 -22.02
N HIS A 334 -5.68 6.12 -21.40
CA HIS A 334 -5.56 4.68 -21.44
C HIS A 334 -6.89 3.99 -21.79
N HIS A 335 -6.80 2.79 -22.34
CA HIS A 335 -7.98 1.96 -22.58
C HIS A 335 -8.54 1.38 -21.28
N LEU A 336 -9.77 0.87 -21.33
CA LEU A 336 -10.38 0.13 -20.23
C LEU A 336 -9.80 -1.29 -20.15
N TYR A 337 -8.69 -1.45 -19.45
CA TYR A 337 -8.10 -2.75 -19.11
C TYR A 337 -8.78 -3.39 -17.88
N CYS A 338 -8.77 -4.72 -17.84
CA CYS A 338 -9.24 -5.53 -16.72
C CYS A 338 -8.10 -5.83 -15.75
N LEU A 339 -8.43 -6.29 -14.53
CA LEU A 339 -7.46 -6.75 -13.55
C LEU A 339 -7.83 -8.18 -13.10
N PRO A 340 -7.00 -9.21 -13.42
CA PRO A 340 -5.83 -9.14 -14.31
C PRO A 340 -6.24 -8.91 -15.77
N GLN A 341 -5.28 -8.49 -16.61
CA GLN A 341 -5.53 -8.05 -17.98
C GLN A 341 -6.04 -9.18 -18.90
N ASP A 342 -5.66 -10.43 -18.59
CA ASP A 342 -6.05 -11.66 -19.28
C ASP A 342 -7.30 -12.32 -18.67
N CYS A 343 -7.86 -11.77 -17.59
CA CYS A 343 -8.93 -12.37 -16.80
C CYS A 343 -8.59 -13.82 -16.36
N ASN A 344 -7.35 -14.05 -15.92
CA ASN A 344 -6.76 -15.35 -15.58
C ASN A 344 -6.81 -16.39 -16.73
N ASN A 345 -6.99 -15.95 -17.98
CA ASN A 345 -7.29 -16.80 -19.14
C ASN A 345 -8.62 -17.57 -19.00
N HIS A 346 -9.53 -17.05 -18.17
CA HIS A 346 -10.79 -17.67 -17.76
C HIS A 346 -12.02 -16.82 -18.09
N GLY A 347 -11.82 -15.70 -18.78
CA GLY A 347 -12.86 -14.86 -19.37
C GLY A 347 -12.33 -14.04 -20.55
N LYS A 348 -13.12 -13.04 -20.96
CA LYS A 348 -12.71 -12.02 -21.94
C LYS A 348 -12.82 -10.64 -21.30
N CYS A 349 -11.81 -9.80 -21.47
CA CYS A 349 -11.89 -8.42 -21.01
C CYS A 349 -12.84 -7.60 -21.90
N VAL A 350 -13.91 -7.07 -21.31
CA VAL A 350 -14.93 -6.25 -22.00
C VAL A 350 -15.15 -4.97 -21.19
N ASN A 351 -14.74 -3.82 -21.75
CA ASN A 351 -14.88 -2.50 -21.12
C ASN A 351 -14.35 -2.42 -19.67
N GLY A 352 -13.18 -3.00 -19.42
CA GLY A 352 -12.54 -3.02 -18.10
C GLY A 352 -13.16 -3.98 -17.09
N LYS A 353 -14.10 -4.85 -17.50
CA LYS A 353 -14.63 -5.94 -16.69
C LYS A 353 -14.34 -7.29 -17.33
N CYS A 354 -13.96 -8.28 -16.52
CA CYS A 354 -13.85 -9.64 -16.98
C CYS A 354 -15.22 -10.28 -17.16
N LEU A 355 -15.50 -10.75 -18.37
CA LEU A 355 -16.70 -11.50 -18.71
C LEU A 355 -16.32 -12.97 -18.78
N CYS A 356 -16.60 -13.71 -17.71
CA CYS A 356 -16.09 -15.06 -17.49
C CYS A 356 -16.69 -16.11 -18.42
N ASN A 357 -15.91 -17.15 -18.72
CA ASN A 357 -16.38 -18.38 -19.34
C ASN A 357 -17.23 -19.17 -18.33
N ASP A 358 -18.13 -20.04 -18.79
CA ASP A 358 -19.19 -20.66 -17.96
C ASP A 358 -18.70 -21.38 -16.68
N LYS A 359 -17.45 -21.87 -16.66
CA LYS A 359 -16.82 -22.52 -15.50
C LYS A 359 -16.28 -21.54 -14.43
N TRP A 360 -16.31 -20.24 -14.64
CA TRP A 360 -15.63 -19.24 -13.80
C TRP A 360 -16.53 -18.04 -13.43
N ILE A 361 -16.24 -17.45 -12.28
CA ILE A 361 -16.92 -16.30 -11.66
C ILE A 361 -15.89 -15.45 -10.89
N GLY A 362 -16.35 -14.35 -10.28
CA GLY A 362 -15.48 -13.34 -9.66
C GLY A 362 -15.13 -12.20 -10.64
N GLU A 363 -14.74 -11.03 -10.13
CA GLU A 363 -14.43 -9.87 -10.99
C GLU A 363 -13.18 -10.07 -11.87
N ALA A 364 -12.34 -11.05 -11.50
CA ALA A 364 -11.11 -11.46 -12.18
C ALA A 364 -11.24 -12.80 -12.94
N CYS A 365 -12.39 -13.50 -12.86
CA CYS A 365 -12.58 -14.89 -13.30
C CYS A 365 -11.61 -15.90 -12.64
N ASP A 366 -11.23 -15.64 -11.39
CA ASP A 366 -10.33 -16.46 -10.55
C ASP A 366 -11.04 -17.59 -9.79
N THR A 367 -12.38 -17.55 -9.71
CA THR A 367 -13.19 -18.40 -8.83
C THR A 367 -14.01 -19.41 -9.63
N VAL A 368 -13.98 -20.69 -9.28
CA VAL A 368 -14.69 -21.76 -10.02
C VAL A 368 -16.21 -21.73 -9.77
N ASN A 369 -17.01 -21.85 -10.83
CA ASN A 369 -18.48 -21.78 -10.80
C ASN A 369 -19.15 -23.11 -10.39
N CYS A 370 -19.03 -23.48 -9.11
CA CYS A 370 -19.48 -24.78 -8.60
C CYS A 370 -20.93 -24.83 -8.08
N LYS A 371 -21.84 -24.11 -8.73
CA LYS A 371 -23.28 -24.11 -8.40
C LYS A 371 -23.89 -25.53 -8.42
N HIS A 372 -23.39 -26.39 -9.31
CA HIS A 372 -23.83 -27.78 -9.43
C HIS A 372 -23.38 -28.68 -8.27
N LEU A 373 -22.37 -28.25 -7.49
CA LEU A 373 -21.92 -28.87 -6.24
C LEU A 373 -22.50 -28.16 -5.00
N HIS A 374 -23.60 -27.42 -5.16
CA HIS A 374 -24.21 -26.58 -4.11
C HIS A 374 -23.22 -25.61 -3.43
N ASN A 375 -22.19 -25.15 -4.14
CA ASN A 375 -21.06 -24.37 -3.61
C ASN A 375 -20.42 -25.02 -2.34
N CYS A 376 -20.31 -26.35 -2.32
CA CYS A 376 -19.77 -27.11 -1.20
C CYS A 376 -20.44 -26.79 0.15
N SER A 377 -21.75 -26.50 0.13
CA SER A 377 -22.58 -26.10 1.28
C SER A 377 -22.04 -24.92 2.11
N GLY A 378 -21.09 -24.15 1.59
CA GLY A 378 -20.34 -23.13 2.35
C GLY A 378 -19.25 -23.69 3.29
N ASN A 379 -19.05 -25.00 3.29
CA ASN A 379 -18.19 -25.75 4.21
C ASN A 379 -16.93 -26.33 3.54
N GLY A 380 -16.60 -25.90 2.33
CA GLY A 380 -15.43 -26.37 1.60
C GLY A 380 -15.07 -25.48 0.42
N VAL A 381 -13.90 -25.74 -0.18
CA VAL A 381 -13.40 -25.07 -1.38
C VAL A 381 -13.64 -25.99 -2.58
N CYS A 382 -14.21 -25.45 -3.66
CA CYS A 382 -14.36 -26.21 -4.90
C CYS A 382 -13.03 -26.27 -5.68
N THR A 383 -12.72 -27.44 -6.24
CA THR A 383 -11.50 -27.72 -7.00
C THR A 383 -11.86 -28.40 -8.33
N LEU A 384 -11.13 -28.04 -9.40
CA LEU A 384 -11.24 -28.71 -10.71
C LEU A 384 -10.48 -30.05 -10.76
N ASP A 385 -9.66 -30.33 -9.74
CA ASP A 385 -8.94 -31.59 -9.55
C ASP A 385 -9.31 -32.21 -8.19
N ILE A 386 -9.75 -33.47 -8.19
CA ILE A 386 -9.61 -34.36 -7.01
C ILE A 386 -9.01 -35.70 -7.46
N LEU A 387 -7.77 -35.93 -7.04
CA LEU A 387 -7.19 -37.27 -6.95
C LEU A 387 -7.63 -37.95 -5.65
N ASN A 388 -7.80 -39.28 -5.70
CA ASN A 388 -7.94 -40.17 -4.54
C ASN A 388 -9.14 -39.92 -3.59
N ILE A 389 -10.35 -40.16 -4.09
CA ILE A 389 -11.27 -41.05 -3.34
C ILE A 389 -10.91 -42.50 -3.74
N ASN A 390 -11.05 -43.47 -2.83
CA ASN A 390 -10.67 -44.89 -3.05
C ASN A 390 -11.64 -45.65 -3.99
N LEU A 391 -11.93 -45.09 -5.16
CA LEU A 391 -12.70 -45.69 -6.24
C LEU A 391 -11.76 -46.05 -7.39
N LYS A 392 -11.82 -47.30 -7.85
CA LYS A 392 -10.86 -47.90 -8.80
C LYS A 392 -11.12 -47.50 -10.28
N PHE A 393 -11.63 -46.29 -10.49
CA PHE A 393 -11.98 -45.72 -11.79
C PHE A 393 -11.58 -44.24 -11.81
N VAL A 394 -10.55 -43.90 -12.58
CA VAL A 394 -10.22 -42.50 -12.92
C VAL A 394 -11.12 -42.09 -14.07
N LEU A 395 -12.11 -41.23 -13.78
CA LEU A 395 -12.78 -40.45 -14.81
C LEU A 395 -12.12 -39.07 -14.88
N PRO A 396 -11.58 -38.64 -16.03
CA PRO A 396 -11.29 -37.22 -16.23
C PRO A 396 -12.62 -36.44 -16.21
N TYR A 397 -12.59 -35.20 -15.74
CA TYR A 397 -13.75 -34.30 -15.59
C TYR A 397 -14.76 -34.67 -14.49
N LEU A 398 -14.32 -34.73 -13.23
CA LEU A 398 -15.21 -34.49 -12.08
C LEU A 398 -14.71 -33.26 -11.29
N ASP A 399 -15.46 -32.15 -11.38
CA ASP A 399 -15.28 -31.01 -10.48
C ASP A 399 -15.71 -31.47 -9.06
N GLY A 400 -15.02 -31.05 -8.00
CA GLY A 400 -15.22 -31.61 -6.65
C GLY A 400 -15.08 -30.61 -5.49
N CYS A 401 -15.47 -31.05 -4.29
CA CYS A 401 -15.39 -30.25 -3.06
C CYS A 401 -14.32 -30.77 -2.10
N ASN A 402 -13.37 -29.91 -1.73
CA ASN A 402 -12.42 -30.14 -0.65
C ASN A 402 -12.97 -29.53 0.65
N CYS A 403 -13.41 -30.36 1.59
CA CYS A 403 -14.10 -29.89 2.79
C CYS A 403 -13.18 -29.29 3.85
N ASN A 404 -13.65 -28.22 4.48
CA ASN A 404 -12.99 -27.64 5.64
C ASN A 404 -12.96 -28.66 6.81
N PRO A 405 -11.98 -28.58 7.72
CA PRO A 405 -11.99 -29.38 8.94
C PRO A 405 -13.33 -29.31 9.68
N GLY A 406 -13.78 -30.44 10.22
CA GLY A 406 -15.11 -30.56 10.83
C GLY A 406 -16.24 -30.93 9.88
N TRP A 407 -15.99 -31.01 8.56
CA TRP A 407 -16.99 -31.35 7.55
C TRP A 407 -16.52 -32.47 6.59
N THR A 408 -17.51 -33.17 6.03
CA THR A 408 -17.37 -34.28 5.08
C THR A 408 -18.67 -34.42 4.26
N GLY A 409 -18.76 -35.45 3.41
CA GLY A 409 -19.80 -35.58 2.38
C GLY A 409 -19.33 -35.07 1.02
N LEU A 410 -20.09 -35.38 -0.04
CA LEU A 410 -19.71 -35.06 -1.43
C LEU A 410 -19.74 -33.54 -1.72
N TYR A 411 -20.57 -32.82 -0.98
CA TYR A 411 -20.76 -31.38 -1.06
C TYR A 411 -20.43 -30.69 0.27
N CYS A 412 -19.69 -31.35 1.16
CA CYS A 412 -19.39 -30.87 2.53
C CYS A 412 -20.66 -30.59 3.36
N GLU A 413 -21.73 -31.31 3.07
CA GLU A 413 -23.05 -31.16 3.67
C GLU A 413 -23.19 -31.82 5.05
N GLN A 414 -22.19 -32.60 5.48
CA GLN A 414 -22.21 -33.41 6.70
C GLN A 414 -21.14 -32.94 7.68
N ALA A 415 -21.52 -32.61 8.92
CA ALA A 415 -20.55 -32.40 9.98
C ALA A 415 -19.87 -33.74 10.37
N CYS A 416 -18.67 -33.70 10.93
CA CYS A 416 -17.94 -34.93 11.27
C CYS A 416 -18.75 -35.88 12.17
N PRO A 417 -18.75 -37.20 11.88
CA PRO A 417 -19.36 -38.22 12.73
C PRO A 417 -18.92 -38.12 14.20
N HIS A 418 -19.79 -38.57 15.10
CA HIS A 418 -19.52 -38.55 16.54
C HIS A 418 -18.18 -39.23 16.88
N MET A 419 -17.35 -38.55 17.68
CA MET A 419 -15.97 -38.94 18.03
C MET A 419 -14.96 -38.94 16.87
N SER A 420 -15.23 -38.22 15.78
CA SER A 420 -14.25 -37.90 14.72
C SER A 420 -14.08 -36.40 14.50
N PHE A 421 -12.90 -35.98 14.05
CA PHE A 421 -12.55 -34.56 13.86
C PHE A 421 -11.50 -34.32 12.76
N GLY A 422 -11.28 -33.05 12.45
CA GLY A 422 -10.22 -32.57 11.55
C GLY A 422 -10.59 -32.66 10.07
N LEU A 423 -9.57 -32.56 9.20
CA LEU A 423 -9.74 -32.59 7.74
C LEU A 423 -10.25 -33.97 7.29
N GLY A 424 -11.38 -33.97 6.57
CA GLY A 424 -12.06 -35.21 6.12
C GLY A 424 -12.52 -36.13 7.25
N CYS A 425 -12.55 -35.65 8.50
CA CYS A 425 -12.94 -36.41 9.70
C CYS A 425 -12.08 -37.66 9.98
N ASN A 426 -10.84 -37.69 9.48
CA ASN A 426 -9.96 -38.87 9.57
C ASN A 426 -9.27 -39.06 10.93
N GLN A 427 -9.51 -38.19 11.92
CA GLN A 427 -8.92 -38.29 13.26
C GLN A 427 -9.95 -38.67 14.31
N THR A 428 -9.61 -39.58 15.23
CA THR A 428 -10.51 -40.05 16.28
C THR A 428 -10.31 -39.28 17.59
N CYS A 429 -11.40 -38.73 18.14
CA CYS A 429 -11.40 -38.04 19.42
C CYS A 429 -11.07 -39.00 20.59
N LYS A 430 -10.39 -38.49 21.62
CA LYS A 430 -10.02 -39.28 22.83
C LYS A 430 -10.92 -39.03 24.05
N CYS A 431 -12.00 -38.27 23.86
CA CYS A 431 -12.91 -37.83 24.90
C CYS A 431 -13.59 -39.00 25.65
N GLN A 432 -13.62 -38.92 26.98
CA GLN A 432 -14.20 -39.94 27.85
C GLN A 432 -15.46 -39.42 28.55
N ASN A 433 -16.14 -40.32 29.28
CA ASN A 433 -17.23 -40.00 30.21
C ASN A 433 -18.38 -39.16 29.63
N GLY A 434 -18.70 -39.38 28.35
CA GLY A 434 -19.79 -38.69 27.64
C GLY A 434 -19.49 -37.24 27.23
N ALA A 435 -18.23 -36.80 27.31
CA ALA A 435 -17.81 -35.49 26.84
C ALA A 435 -18.00 -35.32 25.33
N LYS A 436 -18.45 -34.13 24.91
CA LYS A 436 -18.64 -33.81 23.49
C LYS A 436 -17.31 -33.43 22.86
N CYS A 437 -16.94 -34.08 21.77
CA CYS A 437 -15.79 -33.67 20.95
C CYS A 437 -16.11 -32.47 20.05
N ASP A 438 -15.14 -31.58 19.87
CA ASP A 438 -15.15 -30.57 18.82
C ASP A 438 -14.74 -31.19 17.46
N PRO A 439 -15.54 -31.04 16.38
CA PRO A 439 -15.26 -31.68 15.10
C PRO A 439 -14.11 -31.01 14.32
N ILE A 440 -13.72 -29.78 14.67
CA ILE A 440 -12.62 -29.06 14.00
C ILE A 440 -11.29 -29.42 14.69
N THR A 441 -11.21 -29.26 16.02
CA THR A 441 -9.94 -29.37 16.77
C THR A 441 -9.72 -30.70 17.47
N GLY A 442 -10.78 -31.46 17.74
CA GLY A 442 -10.73 -32.69 18.54
C GLY A 442 -10.82 -32.46 20.07
N ASP A 443 -11.00 -31.21 20.52
CA ASP A 443 -11.06 -30.85 21.94
C ASP A 443 -12.29 -31.41 22.65
N CYS A 444 -12.15 -31.77 23.92
CA CYS A 444 -13.21 -32.43 24.69
C CYS A 444 -13.95 -31.46 25.63
N SER A 445 -15.19 -31.13 25.29
CA SER A 445 -16.11 -30.40 26.16
C SER A 445 -16.71 -31.33 27.23
N CYS A 446 -16.13 -31.30 28.43
CA CYS A 446 -16.53 -32.18 29.53
C CYS A 446 -17.96 -31.93 30.02
N VAL A 447 -18.67 -33.03 30.32
CA VAL A 447 -19.93 -32.97 31.07
C VAL A 447 -19.65 -32.62 32.54
N GLN A 448 -20.69 -32.16 33.23
CA GLN A 448 -20.62 -31.83 34.66
C GLN A 448 -20.13 -33.01 35.50
N GLY A 449 -19.22 -32.74 36.44
CA GLY A 449 -18.54 -33.77 37.23
C GLY A 449 -17.18 -34.24 36.69
N TRP A 450 -16.80 -33.84 35.47
CA TRP A 450 -15.56 -34.28 34.82
C TRP A 450 -14.69 -33.11 34.32
N THR A 451 -13.38 -33.34 34.26
CA THR A 451 -12.34 -32.38 33.85
C THR A 451 -11.08 -33.11 33.34
N GLY A 452 -10.09 -32.35 32.86
CA GLY A 452 -8.96 -32.84 32.06
C GLY A 452 -9.21 -32.68 30.56
N SER A 453 -8.14 -32.65 29.76
CA SER A 453 -8.20 -32.39 28.31
C SER A 453 -8.93 -33.47 27.51
N ILE A 454 -9.11 -34.67 28.09
CA ILE A 454 -9.94 -35.75 27.54
C ILE A 454 -11.11 -36.13 28.46
N CYS A 455 -11.38 -35.33 29.50
CA CYS A 455 -12.45 -35.56 30.48
C CYS A 455 -12.37 -36.90 31.23
N ASP A 456 -11.15 -37.38 31.45
CA ASP A 456 -10.78 -38.61 32.14
C ASP A 456 -10.87 -38.53 33.67
N ARG A 457 -10.93 -37.31 34.25
CA ARG A 457 -10.82 -37.09 35.70
C ARG A 457 -12.12 -36.57 36.29
N GLU A 458 -12.59 -37.23 37.34
CA GLU A 458 -13.64 -36.72 38.24
C GLU A 458 -13.21 -35.34 38.79
N CYS A 459 -14.16 -34.43 39.06
CA CYS A 459 -13.86 -33.12 39.65
C CYS A 459 -13.01 -33.24 40.93
N PRO A 460 -12.16 -32.27 41.28
CA PRO A 460 -11.44 -32.27 42.55
C PRO A 460 -12.35 -32.37 43.78
N LEU A 461 -11.80 -32.77 44.93
CA LEU A 461 -12.54 -32.81 46.19
C LEU A 461 -12.94 -31.39 46.58
N GLY A 462 -14.22 -31.18 46.93
CA GLY A 462 -14.78 -29.87 47.24
C GLY A 462 -15.15 -29.02 46.01
N PHE A 463 -15.08 -29.56 44.79
CA PHE A 463 -15.46 -28.87 43.55
C PHE A 463 -16.46 -29.67 42.71
N TYR A 464 -17.31 -28.97 41.96
CA TYR A 464 -18.41 -29.56 41.19
C TYR A 464 -18.79 -28.78 39.92
N GLY A 465 -19.69 -29.36 39.11
CA GLY A 465 -20.31 -28.74 37.94
C GLY A 465 -19.50 -28.93 36.65
N ARG A 466 -19.81 -28.13 35.61
CA ARG A 466 -19.00 -28.11 34.37
C ARG A 466 -17.66 -27.47 34.64
N LEU A 467 -16.58 -28.05 34.08
CA LEU A 467 -15.19 -27.65 34.28
C LEU A 467 -14.73 -27.61 35.75
N CYS A 468 -15.56 -28.08 36.70
CA CYS A 468 -15.29 -28.13 38.13
C CYS A 468 -14.98 -26.77 38.78
N VAL A 469 -15.52 -25.67 38.25
CA VAL A 469 -15.23 -24.30 38.74
C VAL A 469 -15.99 -23.92 40.01
N ASN A 470 -17.11 -24.60 40.30
CA ASN A 470 -17.93 -24.30 41.48
C ASN A 470 -17.38 -25.00 42.72
N LYS A 471 -17.27 -24.28 43.83
CA LYS A 471 -16.83 -24.82 45.12
C LYS A 471 -18.01 -25.22 46.01
N CYS A 472 -17.92 -26.40 46.63
CA CYS A 472 -18.87 -26.90 47.62
C CYS A 472 -18.67 -26.26 49.01
N SER A 473 -19.77 -26.06 49.73
CA SER A 473 -19.81 -25.61 51.13
C SER A 473 -20.18 -26.78 52.06
N CYS A 474 -19.36 -27.82 52.10
CA CYS A 474 -19.56 -29.02 52.92
C CYS A 474 -18.54 -29.11 54.06
N ASP A 475 -18.92 -29.78 55.15
CA ASP A 475 -18.06 -30.01 56.33
C ASP A 475 -16.71 -30.65 55.98
N LEU A 476 -16.70 -31.54 54.97
CA LEU A 476 -15.49 -32.07 54.32
C LEU A 476 -15.56 -31.99 52.79
N PRO A 477 -14.44 -31.71 52.10
CA PRO A 477 -14.37 -31.70 50.64
C PRO A 477 -14.81 -33.01 49.96
N CYS A 478 -14.67 -34.16 50.61
CA CYS A 478 -15.09 -35.46 50.05
C CYS A 478 -16.62 -35.67 50.02
N MET A 479 -17.39 -34.92 50.82
CA MET A 479 -18.86 -35.00 50.84
C MET A 479 -19.50 -34.37 49.60
N CYS A 480 -18.75 -33.51 48.90
CA CYS A 480 -19.17 -32.79 47.71
C CYS A 480 -19.47 -33.74 46.54
N ASN A 481 -20.74 -33.80 46.11
CA ASN A 481 -21.13 -34.43 44.86
C ASN A 481 -20.52 -33.65 43.68
N PRO A 482 -19.66 -34.26 42.82
CA PRO A 482 -18.98 -33.55 41.75
C PRO A 482 -19.93 -33.09 40.63
N VAL A 483 -21.12 -33.68 40.52
CA VAL A 483 -22.13 -33.33 39.52
C VAL A 483 -23.03 -32.19 40.01
N THR A 484 -23.61 -32.32 41.22
CA THR A 484 -24.66 -31.41 41.72
C THR A 484 -24.18 -30.38 42.75
N GLY A 485 -23.05 -30.62 43.42
CA GLY A 485 -22.54 -29.78 44.52
C GLY A 485 -23.16 -30.08 45.89
N GLU A 486 -24.04 -31.07 45.99
CA GLU A 486 -24.71 -31.45 47.24
C GLU A 486 -23.76 -32.14 48.23
N CYS A 487 -23.98 -31.94 49.53
CA CYS A 487 -23.12 -32.46 50.60
C CYS A 487 -23.64 -33.81 51.14
N ILE A 488 -23.13 -34.91 50.59
CA ILE A 488 -23.55 -36.28 50.91
C ILE A 488 -22.70 -36.83 52.06
N LYS A 489 -23.32 -37.06 53.23
CA LYS A 489 -22.67 -37.55 54.46
C LYS A 489 -22.02 -38.94 54.34
N GLN A 490 -22.43 -39.76 53.38
CA GLN A 490 -21.87 -41.07 53.07
C GLN A 490 -21.39 -41.14 51.61
N SER A 491 -20.76 -40.07 51.12
CA SER A 491 -20.17 -39.99 49.78
C SER A 491 -19.17 -41.12 49.53
N GLU A 492 -19.28 -41.81 48.39
CA GLU A 492 -18.28 -42.79 47.94
C GLU A 492 -16.86 -42.19 47.88
N ARG A 493 -16.76 -40.88 47.65
CA ARG A 493 -15.50 -40.14 47.58
C ARG A 493 -14.85 -39.99 48.97
N CYS A 494 -15.63 -40.01 50.06
CA CYS A 494 -15.09 -40.15 51.41
C CYS A 494 -14.71 -41.61 51.72
N ASN A 495 -15.55 -42.58 51.30
CA ASN A 495 -15.30 -44.01 51.51
C ASN A 495 -13.99 -44.46 50.83
N ARG A 496 -13.73 -44.00 49.59
CA ARG A 496 -12.50 -44.22 48.82
C ARG A 496 -11.23 -43.63 49.49
N LEU A 497 -11.39 -42.75 50.47
CA LEU A 497 -10.32 -42.14 51.26
C LEU A 497 -10.21 -42.70 52.69
N GLU A 498 -10.99 -43.75 53.02
CA GLU A 498 -11.09 -44.36 54.36
C GLU A 498 -11.60 -43.40 55.46
N ILE A 499 -12.22 -42.27 55.09
CA ILE A 499 -12.71 -41.26 56.04
C ILE A 499 -14.09 -41.65 56.54
N GLN A 500 -14.16 -42.25 57.73
CA GLN A 500 -15.41 -42.56 58.42
C GLN A 500 -15.85 -41.39 59.31
N CYS A 501 -17.07 -40.90 59.07
CA CYS A 501 -17.69 -39.79 59.79
C CYS A 501 -18.98 -40.22 60.49
N HIS A 502 -19.13 -39.86 61.76
CA HIS A 502 -20.33 -40.09 62.56
C HIS A 502 -20.82 -38.77 63.16
N THR A 503 -22.14 -38.58 63.25
CA THR A 503 -22.72 -37.39 63.89
C THR A 503 -22.98 -37.68 65.37
N VAL A 504 -22.30 -36.96 66.26
CA VAL A 504 -22.43 -37.11 67.72
C VAL A 504 -22.88 -35.77 68.29
N THR A 505 -24.01 -35.76 69.02
CA THR A 505 -24.59 -34.56 69.65
C THR A 505 -24.66 -33.33 68.72
N GLY A 506 -25.02 -33.55 67.44
CA GLY A 506 -25.16 -32.51 66.43
C GLY A 506 -23.87 -32.08 65.72
N MET A 507 -22.68 -32.46 66.21
CA MET A 507 -21.40 -32.22 65.55
C MET A 507 -20.96 -33.43 64.70
N LEU A 508 -20.30 -33.18 63.57
CA LEU A 508 -19.73 -34.22 62.73
C LEU A 508 -18.30 -34.54 63.21
N GLN A 509 -18.08 -35.78 63.67
CA GLN A 509 -16.76 -36.29 64.04
C GLN A 509 -16.28 -37.29 62.99
N CYS A 510 -15.10 -37.06 62.42
CA CYS A 510 -14.51 -37.91 61.39
C CYS A 510 -13.14 -38.43 61.84
N SER A 511 -12.92 -39.75 61.73
CA SER A 511 -11.64 -40.36 62.08
C SER A 511 -10.68 -40.36 60.88
N VAL A 512 -9.40 -40.05 61.11
CA VAL A 512 -8.37 -39.94 60.06
C VAL A 512 -7.12 -40.71 60.49
N TRP A 513 -7.11 -42.01 60.19
CA TRP A 513 -6.16 -42.98 60.76
C TRP A 513 -4.67 -42.82 60.36
N LYS A 514 -4.34 -41.93 59.41
CA LYS A 514 -2.97 -41.82 58.84
C LYS A 514 -2.09 -40.70 59.41
N LEU A 515 -2.60 -39.80 60.26
CA LEU A 515 -1.80 -38.70 60.82
C LEU A 515 -0.85 -39.10 61.98
N GLY A 516 -1.19 -40.14 62.76
CA GLY A 516 -0.38 -40.55 63.92
C GLY A 516 1.00 -41.14 63.57
N PHE A 517 1.12 -41.81 62.42
CA PHE A 517 2.34 -42.53 62.04
C PHE A 517 3.51 -41.58 61.69
N PHE A 518 3.22 -40.50 60.94
CA PHE A 518 4.23 -39.53 60.53
C PHE A 518 4.74 -38.66 61.70
N ALA A 519 3.91 -38.38 62.70
CA ALA A 519 4.33 -37.66 63.91
C ALA A 519 5.40 -38.43 64.71
N LEU A 520 5.19 -39.75 64.89
CA LEU A 520 6.15 -40.62 65.56
C LEU A 520 7.45 -40.78 64.76
N LEU A 521 7.34 -40.92 63.43
CA LEU A 521 8.51 -41.01 62.54
C LEU A 521 9.35 -39.72 62.58
N GLY A 522 8.70 -38.55 62.57
CA GLY A 522 9.38 -37.25 62.68
C GLY A 522 10.13 -37.08 64.01
N ALA A 523 9.52 -37.48 65.13
CA ALA A 523 10.17 -37.46 66.45
C ALA A 523 11.40 -38.41 66.51
N PHE A 524 11.32 -39.58 65.88
CA PHE A 524 12.42 -40.55 65.81
C PHE A 524 13.59 -40.06 64.93
N ILE A 525 13.30 -39.38 63.83
CA ILE A 525 14.32 -38.75 62.97
C ILE A 525 15.01 -37.58 63.71
N ALA A 526 14.24 -36.75 64.42
CA ALA A 526 14.77 -35.61 65.17
C ALA A 526 15.72 -36.04 66.31
N SER A 527 15.43 -37.13 67.02
CA SER A 527 16.31 -37.65 68.07
C SER A 527 17.62 -38.22 67.49
N ILE A 528 17.55 -38.97 66.38
CA ILE A 528 18.74 -39.48 65.67
C ILE A 528 19.65 -38.32 65.21
N LEU A 529 19.08 -37.27 64.62
CA LEU A 529 19.85 -36.10 64.18
C LEU A 529 20.49 -35.34 65.35
N SER A 530 19.82 -35.27 66.51
CA SER A 530 20.37 -34.64 67.72
C SER A 530 21.55 -35.44 68.30
N VAL A 531 21.48 -36.77 68.28
CA VAL A 531 22.59 -37.66 68.70
C VAL A 531 23.78 -37.55 67.74
N LEU A 532 23.55 -37.49 66.43
CA LEU A 532 24.61 -37.27 65.42
C LEU A 532 25.29 -35.91 65.59
N TYR A 533 24.53 -34.85 65.88
CA TYR A 533 25.08 -33.51 66.14
C TYR A 533 25.99 -33.48 67.37
N LEU A 534 25.57 -34.11 68.47
CA LEU A 534 26.41 -34.30 69.66
C LEU A 534 27.70 -35.07 69.35
N PHE A 535 27.63 -36.13 68.53
CA PHE A 535 28.80 -36.92 68.14
C PHE A 535 29.82 -36.12 67.30
N LEU A 536 29.36 -35.16 66.50
CA LEU A 536 30.22 -34.26 65.73
C LEU A 536 30.91 -33.20 66.60
N LEU A 537 30.25 -32.72 67.67
CA LEU A 537 30.83 -31.79 68.64
C LEU A 537 31.97 -32.43 69.45
N ILE A 538 31.83 -33.70 69.85
CA ILE A 538 32.83 -34.44 70.64
C ILE A 538 34.16 -34.64 69.88
N LYS A 539 34.13 -34.68 68.53
CA LYS A 539 35.33 -34.91 67.71
C LYS A 539 36.23 -33.69 67.48
N ARG A 540 36.00 -32.53 68.11
CA ARG A 540 36.59 -31.24 67.68
C ARG A 540 37.42 -30.47 68.73
N GLN A 541 38.46 -31.12 69.28
CA GLN A 541 39.57 -30.49 70.03
C GLN A 541 40.94 -31.03 69.52
N PRO A 542 42.08 -30.33 69.72
CA PRO A 542 42.93 -29.99 68.56
C PRO A 542 44.42 -30.41 68.63
N ARG A 543 45.14 -30.30 67.50
CA ARG A 543 46.63 -30.31 67.47
C ARG A 543 47.26 -29.48 66.32
N THR A 544 47.57 -28.22 66.65
CA THR A 544 48.83 -27.48 66.36
C THR A 544 49.61 -27.62 65.03
N LYS A 545 49.72 -26.48 64.30
CA LYS A 545 50.95 -25.88 63.66
C LYS A 545 51.64 -26.68 62.52
N SER A 546 52.41 -26.10 61.57
CA SER A 546 52.99 -24.74 61.44
C SER A 546 53.42 -24.40 59.99
N LEU A 547 53.31 -23.11 59.58
CA LEU A 547 54.20 -22.36 58.62
C LEU A 547 54.33 -22.89 57.17
N ARG A 548 54.61 -22.15 56.07
CA ARG A 548 54.90 -20.74 55.67
C ARG A 548 54.80 -20.70 54.11
N ARG A 549 54.86 -19.62 53.30
CA ARG A 549 55.13 -18.16 53.42
C ARG A 549 54.61 -17.47 52.11
N PHE A 550 54.33 -16.15 52.15
CA PHE A 550 54.47 -15.16 51.03
C PHE A 550 53.52 -15.26 49.80
N LYS A 551 53.09 -14.14 49.14
CA LYS A 551 53.17 -12.68 49.46
C LYS A 551 52.25 -11.85 48.53
N ILE A 552 51.67 -10.72 49.02
CA ILE A 552 51.59 -9.35 48.39
C ILE A 552 51.01 -9.25 46.94
N ASN A 553 50.07 -8.37 46.54
CA ASN A 553 49.54 -7.05 46.98
C ASN A 553 48.16 -6.81 46.28
N ARG A 554 47.38 -5.70 46.34
CA ARG A 554 47.10 -4.59 47.31
C ARG A 554 46.11 -3.58 46.63
N THR A 555 45.18 -2.95 47.40
CA THR A 555 44.35 -1.71 47.11
C THR A 555 43.36 -1.74 45.91
N ASP A 556 42.24 -0.99 45.86
CA ASP A 556 41.49 -0.22 46.89
C ASP A 556 40.00 -0.02 46.50
N SER A 557 39.28 0.66 47.41
CA SER A 557 37.89 1.12 47.57
C SER A 557 37.01 1.64 46.39
N GLU A 558 35.78 2.03 46.78
CA GLU A 558 34.79 2.94 46.14
C GLU A 558 33.75 2.35 45.17
N ASP A 559 32.64 1.90 45.79
CA ASP A 559 31.29 2.47 45.75
C ASP A 559 30.37 2.46 44.49
N GLU A 560 29.13 2.04 44.82
CA GLU A 560 27.80 2.37 44.28
C GLU A 560 27.25 1.87 42.92
N ASP A 561 25.94 1.60 43.03
CA ASP A 561 24.83 1.57 42.06
C ASP A 561 24.44 0.39 41.13
N GLU A 562 23.11 0.29 41.07
CA GLU A 562 22.15 -0.35 40.15
C GLU A 562 22.37 -1.72 39.48
N SER A 563 21.49 -2.64 39.89
CA SER A 563 20.67 -3.55 39.08
C SER A 563 21.10 -3.97 37.66
N PHE A 564 21.24 -5.29 37.45
CA PHE A 564 20.38 -6.06 36.53
C PHE A 564 20.62 -7.56 36.70
N LEU A 565 19.62 -8.40 36.37
CA LEU A 565 19.84 -9.72 35.75
C LEU A 565 18.55 -10.36 35.20
N MET A 566 17.93 -9.70 34.21
CA MET A 566 17.30 -10.45 33.12
C MET A 566 18.41 -11.02 32.24
N ALA A 567 18.36 -12.32 31.92
CA ALA A 567 19.26 -12.94 30.96
C ALA A 567 18.51 -13.93 30.06
N GLN A 568 18.17 -13.49 28.84
CA GLN A 568 17.90 -14.41 27.74
C GLN A 568 19.22 -15.06 27.29
N LYS A 569 19.15 -16.30 26.78
CA LYS A 569 20.09 -16.75 25.73
C LYS A 569 19.47 -17.80 24.83
N SER A 570 19.93 -17.82 23.58
CA SER A 570 19.31 -18.47 22.42
C SER A 570 20.01 -19.77 22.01
N HIS A 571 19.38 -20.51 21.07
CA HIS A 571 19.97 -21.67 20.40
C HIS A 571 21.17 -21.32 19.48
N PRO A 572 22.02 -22.31 19.16
CA PRO A 572 23.06 -22.24 18.12
C PRO A 572 22.65 -22.89 16.76
N ASP A 573 23.59 -22.80 15.82
CA ASP A 573 23.62 -23.14 14.38
C ASP A 573 23.14 -24.52 13.86
N ASN A 574 22.36 -24.48 12.76
CA ASN A 574 22.76 -24.74 11.34
C ASN A 574 23.21 -26.16 10.87
N THR A 575 23.51 -26.29 9.56
CA THR A 575 23.73 -27.48 8.68
C THR A 575 22.45 -28.12 8.11
N ASP A 576 22.36 -28.61 6.86
CA ASP A 576 23.06 -28.39 5.57
C ASP A 576 21.97 -28.63 4.46
N ASP A 577 22.12 -28.75 3.13
CA ASP A 577 23.20 -28.93 2.13
C ASP A 577 22.63 -28.36 0.76
N GLU A 578 23.04 -28.56 -0.50
CA GLU A 578 24.07 -29.33 -1.23
C GLU A 578 24.36 -28.62 -2.59
N ARG A 579 25.39 -29.05 -3.32
CA ARG A 579 25.61 -28.76 -4.75
C ARG A 579 25.74 -30.07 -5.56
N LYS A 580 24.98 -30.21 -6.65
CA LYS A 580 25.27 -31.19 -7.72
C LYS A 580 25.24 -30.56 -9.11
N SER A 581 25.95 -31.20 -10.05
CA SER A 581 26.10 -30.80 -11.45
C SER A 581 25.81 -31.98 -12.36
N PHE A 582 25.19 -31.72 -13.52
CA PHE A 582 25.55 -32.31 -14.81
C PHE A 582 25.09 -31.39 -15.95
#